data_AF-A0A178ZX67-F1
#
_entry.id   AF-A0A178ZX67-F1
#
_cell.length_a   1.000
_cell.length_b   1.000
_cell.length_c   1.000
_cell.angle_alpha   90.00
_cell.angle_beta   90.00
_cell.angle_gamma   90.00
#
_symmetry.space_group_name_H-M   'P 1'
#
loop_
_entity.id
_entity.type
_entity.pdbx_description
1 polymer ?
#
loop_
_entity_poly.entity_id
_entity_poly.type
_entity_poly.pdbx_seq_one_letter_code
_entity_poly.pdbx_strand_id
1 'polypeptide(L)'
;MVASKPSPSVSASSNPRAGLATLEPRIKQVSQSTIRKKWRPLPASSQDKVRQIFLNLKTKRSGAGGNGRIPPIGKSRNNAKGQRKNATAASIREEEYEKMIEEVADKLLARLPRMPFPQTHNTNTTTVDDSPFDLSATLTRIATLQSQLTTNLQSAHLLRRQIRREKLALKRDRAQLKTLEEGFKGSERLRRKKEQGLHPLARSMHRPRGEDDDGDGDGDGVEARQREEIERVNHVAGIIIRPANNNNYNNKSVSSTSPTPTLSLDSENSDPEMNSLLGQLRSHLLSMQNNTATMQPVLAAMDEATTVLDKFAAGQGWCQTECTRKNT
;
A
#
# COMPACT_ATOMS: atom_id res chain seq x y z
N MET A 1 -12.36 -58.75 13.17
CA MET A 1 -11.17 -57.92 13.51
C MET A 1 -10.54 -57.41 12.23
N VAL A 2 -10.80 -56.16 11.83
CA VAL A 2 -9.90 -55.38 10.96
C VAL A 2 -10.08 -53.91 11.34
N ALA A 3 -9.02 -53.31 11.87
CA ALA A 3 -8.93 -51.91 12.22
C ALA A 3 -8.76 -51.05 10.96
N SER A 4 -9.27 -49.81 10.97
CA SER A 4 -8.82 -48.77 10.04
C SER A 4 -8.78 -47.41 10.71
N LYS A 5 -7.73 -46.70 10.35
CA LYS A 5 -6.96 -45.68 11.07
C LYS A 5 -7.53 -44.27 10.81
N PRO A 6 -7.33 -43.29 11.70
CA PRO A 6 -7.91 -41.95 11.56
C PRO A 6 -7.23 -41.11 10.48
N SER A 7 -8.04 -40.24 9.87
CA SER A 7 -7.71 -39.23 8.87
C SER A 7 -6.84 -38.10 9.45
N PRO A 8 -5.76 -37.65 8.76
CA PRO A 8 -5.01 -36.48 9.18
C PRO A 8 -5.63 -35.19 8.60
N SER A 9 -6.03 -34.29 9.49
CA SER A 9 -6.35 -32.90 9.23
C SER A 9 -5.12 -32.14 8.74
N VAL A 10 -5.18 -31.59 7.52
CA VAL A 10 -4.14 -30.69 6.99
C VAL A 10 -4.50 -29.26 7.37
N SER A 11 -3.85 -28.76 8.42
CA SER A 11 -3.83 -27.36 8.82
C SER A 11 -3.02 -26.54 7.81
N ALA A 12 -3.70 -25.70 7.03
CA ALA A 12 -3.07 -24.77 6.11
C ALA A 12 -2.54 -23.53 6.86
N SER A 13 -1.26 -23.54 7.23
CA SER A 13 -0.55 -22.33 7.64
C SER A 13 -0.12 -21.54 6.39
N SER A 14 -0.81 -20.45 6.07
CA SER A 14 -0.46 -19.55 4.97
C SER A 14 0.74 -18.69 5.34
N ASN A 15 1.94 -19.10 4.91
CA ASN A 15 3.16 -18.30 5.02
C ASN A 15 3.24 -17.26 3.87
N PRO A 16 3.46 -15.96 4.12
CA PRO A 16 3.44 -14.89 3.11
C PRO A 16 4.73 -14.79 2.28
N ARG A 17 5.47 -15.89 2.15
CA ARG A 17 6.68 -16.01 1.31
C ARG A 17 6.54 -17.14 0.29
N ALA A 18 5.33 -17.41 -0.18
CA ALA A 18 5.15 -18.27 -1.34
C ALA A 18 5.84 -17.59 -2.53
N GLY A 19 7.01 -18.13 -2.91
CA GLY A 19 7.75 -17.70 -4.08
C GLY A 19 6.84 -17.67 -5.30
N LEU A 20 7.14 -16.77 -6.23
CA LEU A 20 6.50 -16.71 -7.54
C LEU A 20 6.43 -18.14 -8.10
N ALA A 21 5.25 -18.56 -8.56
CA ALA A 21 5.02 -19.90 -9.09
C ALA A 21 5.99 -20.16 -10.26
N THR A 22 7.10 -20.84 -9.98
CA THR A 22 8.03 -21.31 -11.01
C THR A 22 7.37 -22.50 -11.70
N LEU A 23 6.87 -22.26 -12.91
CA LEU A 23 6.30 -23.33 -13.74
C LEU A 23 7.45 -24.17 -14.29
N GLU A 24 7.78 -25.28 -13.62
CA GLU A 24 8.69 -26.28 -14.16
C GLU A 24 8.01 -27.05 -15.30
N PRO A 25 8.70 -27.30 -16.43
CA PRO A 25 8.15 -28.07 -17.52
C PRO A 25 7.90 -29.52 -17.08
N ARG A 26 6.64 -29.89 -16.89
CA ARG A 26 6.24 -31.26 -16.53
C ARG A 26 5.85 -32.06 -17.77
N ILE A 27 6.64 -33.08 -18.10
CA ILE A 27 6.33 -34.01 -19.18
C ILE A 27 5.25 -34.99 -18.70
N LYS A 28 4.12 -35.07 -19.41
CA LYS A 28 3.08 -36.08 -19.18
C LYS A 28 3.13 -37.11 -20.30
N GLN A 29 3.29 -38.39 -19.96
CA GLN A 29 3.21 -39.49 -20.91
C GLN A 29 1.73 -39.80 -21.19
N VAL A 30 1.33 -39.79 -22.46
CA VAL A 30 -0.06 -40.05 -22.90
C VAL A 30 -0.03 -41.25 -23.84
N SER A 31 -0.98 -42.17 -23.67
CA SER A 31 -1.04 -43.37 -24.52
C SER A 31 -1.44 -43.03 -25.97
N GLN A 32 -0.91 -43.77 -26.94
CA GLN A 32 -1.22 -43.61 -28.36
C GLN A 32 -2.71 -43.80 -28.68
N SER A 33 -3.40 -44.68 -27.93
CA SER A 33 -4.84 -44.89 -28.07
C SER A 33 -5.64 -43.68 -27.58
N THR A 34 -5.20 -43.02 -26.50
CA THR A 34 -5.80 -41.76 -26.02
C THR A 34 -5.67 -40.66 -27.06
N ILE A 35 -4.49 -40.52 -27.68
CA ILE A 35 -4.27 -39.53 -28.75
C ILE A 35 -5.23 -39.79 -29.91
N ARG A 36 -5.26 -41.00 -30.47
CA ARG A 36 -6.13 -41.30 -31.62
C ARG A 36 -7.63 -41.19 -31.33
N LYS A 37 -8.06 -41.49 -30.09
CA LYS A 37 -9.49 -41.49 -29.71
C LYS A 37 -10.01 -40.13 -29.26
N LYS A 38 -9.18 -39.34 -28.56
CA LYS A 38 -9.61 -38.09 -27.91
C LYS A 38 -9.08 -36.84 -28.59
N TRP A 39 -8.00 -36.93 -29.34
CA TRP A 39 -7.44 -35.76 -30.02
C TRP A 39 -7.99 -35.74 -31.44
N ARG A 40 -8.76 -34.70 -31.74
CA ARG A 40 -9.32 -34.48 -33.08
C ARG A 40 -8.38 -33.53 -33.84
N PRO A 41 -8.34 -33.62 -35.18
CA PRO A 41 -7.67 -32.60 -35.96
C PRO A 41 -8.33 -31.24 -35.71
N LEU A 42 -7.54 -30.18 -35.82
CA LEU A 42 -7.98 -28.80 -35.61
C LEU A 42 -9.17 -28.46 -36.53
N PRO A 43 -10.18 -27.67 -36.10
CA PRO A 43 -11.27 -27.22 -36.98
C PRO A 43 -10.75 -26.43 -38.19
N ALA A 44 -11.43 -26.53 -39.34
CA ALA A 44 -11.00 -25.92 -40.60
C ALA A 44 -10.73 -24.40 -40.49
N SER A 45 -11.61 -23.65 -39.81
CA SER A 45 -11.43 -22.21 -39.51
C SER A 45 -10.09 -21.90 -38.83
N SER A 46 -9.69 -22.70 -37.83
CA SER A 46 -8.43 -22.52 -37.13
C SER A 46 -7.24 -23.00 -37.96
N GLN A 47 -7.40 -24.03 -38.80
CA GLN A 47 -6.38 -24.42 -39.78
C GLN A 47 -6.10 -23.29 -40.77
N ASP A 48 -7.14 -22.60 -41.25
CA ASP A 48 -7.00 -21.49 -42.20
C ASP A 48 -6.31 -20.28 -41.57
N LYS A 49 -6.56 -19.97 -40.29
CA LYS A 49 -5.80 -18.96 -39.54
C LYS A 49 -4.31 -19.31 -39.43
N VAL A 50 -4.00 -20.58 -39.14
CA VAL A 50 -2.61 -21.05 -39.06
C VAL A 50 -1.93 -21.00 -40.43
N ARG A 51 -2.64 -21.37 -41.50
CA ARG A 51 -2.18 -21.20 -42.89
C ARG A 51 -1.86 -19.74 -43.20
N GLN A 52 -2.72 -18.80 -42.79
CA GLN A 52 -2.47 -17.37 -42.94
C GLN A 52 -1.23 -16.90 -42.18
N ILE A 53 -0.97 -17.41 -40.97
CA ILE A 53 0.24 -17.06 -40.21
C ILE A 53 1.50 -17.56 -40.94
N PHE A 54 1.53 -18.81 -41.40
CA PHE A 54 2.67 -19.34 -42.15
C PHE A 54 2.88 -18.62 -43.49
N LEU A 55 1.78 -18.29 -44.18
CA LEU A 55 1.84 -17.50 -45.41
C LEU A 55 2.36 -16.09 -45.13
N ASN A 56 1.94 -15.46 -44.03
CA ASN A 56 2.45 -14.16 -43.60
C ASN A 56 3.93 -14.21 -43.19
N LEU A 57 4.41 -15.31 -42.62
CA LEU A 57 5.84 -15.47 -42.32
C LEU A 57 6.66 -15.60 -43.60
N LYS A 58 6.14 -16.33 -44.59
CA LYS A 58 6.71 -16.43 -45.93
C LYS A 58 6.73 -15.06 -46.62
N THR A 59 5.60 -14.34 -46.66
CA THR A 59 5.52 -13.02 -47.33
C THR A 59 6.26 -11.89 -46.61
N LYS A 60 6.29 -11.85 -45.27
CA LYS A 60 6.98 -10.79 -44.52
C LYS A 60 8.51 -10.92 -44.53
N ARG A 61 9.04 -12.10 -44.84
CA ARG A 61 10.49 -12.35 -44.93
C ARG A 61 11.01 -12.38 -46.36
N SER A 62 10.18 -12.79 -47.33
CA SER A 62 10.48 -12.65 -48.76
C SER A 62 10.37 -11.20 -49.24
N GLY A 63 11.23 -10.30 -48.75
CA GLY A 63 11.75 -9.14 -49.51
C GLY A 63 10.79 -8.15 -50.19
N ALA A 64 9.51 -8.07 -49.82
CA ALA A 64 8.55 -7.17 -50.48
C ALA A 64 7.91 -6.17 -49.49
N GLY A 65 8.68 -5.14 -49.14
CA GLY A 65 8.15 -3.84 -48.73
C GLY A 65 7.63 -3.73 -47.28
N GLY A 66 8.40 -3.06 -46.43
CA GLY A 66 7.86 -2.40 -45.24
C GLY A 66 8.73 -2.52 -44.00
N ASN A 67 9.46 -1.43 -43.70
CA ASN A 67 10.21 -1.19 -42.48
C ASN A 67 9.42 -1.50 -41.19
N GLY A 68 9.49 -2.75 -40.73
CA GLY A 68 8.61 -3.28 -39.68
C GLY A 68 9.31 -4.11 -38.61
N ARG A 69 10.37 -3.55 -38.00
CA ARG A 69 10.66 -3.69 -36.56
C ARG A 69 10.98 -5.09 -36.02
N ILE A 70 12.08 -5.70 -36.47
CA ILE A 70 12.95 -6.50 -35.57
C ILE A 70 14.40 -6.10 -35.85
N PRO A 71 15.07 -5.31 -35.00
CA PRO A 71 16.49 -5.09 -35.13
C PRO A 71 17.24 -6.41 -34.86
N PRO A 72 18.29 -6.75 -35.63
CA PRO A 72 19.19 -7.82 -35.25
C PRO A 72 19.86 -7.43 -33.93
N ILE A 73 19.55 -8.17 -32.88
CA ILE A 73 20.20 -8.02 -31.58
C ILE A 73 21.68 -8.37 -31.76
N GLY A 74 22.54 -7.36 -31.61
CA GLY A 74 23.99 -7.53 -31.51
C GLY A 74 24.81 -7.04 -32.71
N LYS A 75 24.84 -5.73 -32.97
CA LYS A 75 25.98 -5.09 -33.66
C LYS A 75 26.36 -3.79 -32.97
N SER A 76 27.39 -3.88 -32.13
CA SER A 76 28.13 -2.76 -31.59
C SER A 76 28.63 -1.88 -32.75
N ARG A 77 28.29 -0.59 -32.71
CA ARG A 77 28.85 0.43 -33.59
C ARG A 77 30.32 0.59 -33.20
N ASN A 78 31.23 -0.03 -33.95
CA ASN A 78 32.63 0.38 -34.16
C ASN A 78 33.34 -0.66 -35.06
N ASN A 79 33.28 -0.48 -36.38
CA ASN A 79 34.32 -0.83 -37.37
C ASN A 79 33.76 -0.84 -38.81
N ALA A 80 33.61 0.35 -39.39
CA ALA A 80 33.28 0.52 -40.80
C ALA A 80 34.55 0.54 -41.65
N LYS A 81 35.17 -0.63 -41.91
CA LYS A 81 36.10 -0.78 -43.05
C LYS A 81 36.41 -2.21 -43.52
N GLY A 82 35.84 -3.26 -42.93
CA GLY A 82 36.11 -4.66 -43.33
C GLY A 82 34.94 -5.49 -43.87
N GLN A 83 33.71 -4.95 -43.98
CA GLN A 83 32.50 -5.79 -43.99
C GLN A 83 31.91 -6.18 -45.36
N ARG A 84 32.54 -5.92 -46.51
CA ARG A 84 31.89 -6.26 -47.81
C ARG A 84 31.90 -7.75 -48.15
N LYS A 85 32.91 -8.51 -47.70
CA LYS A 85 33.00 -9.98 -47.96
C LYS A 85 32.18 -10.81 -46.97
N ASN A 86 32.01 -10.33 -45.74
CA ASN A 86 31.20 -11.03 -44.71
C ASN A 86 29.70 -10.74 -44.86
N ALA A 87 29.32 -9.69 -45.59
CA ALA A 87 27.92 -9.38 -45.87
C ALA A 87 27.28 -10.37 -46.85
N THR A 88 28.01 -10.80 -47.90
CA THR A 88 27.50 -11.81 -48.84
C THR A 88 27.44 -13.19 -48.19
N ALA A 89 28.44 -13.58 -47.40
CA ALA A 89 28.39 -14.84 -46.64
C ALA A 89 27.29 -14.84 -45.56
N ALA A 90 26.99 -13.68 -44.96
CA ALA A 90 25.85 -13.53 -44.06
C ALA A 90 24.51 -13.56 -44.80
N SER A 91 24.42 -12.94 -45.98
CA SER A 91 23.24 -12.99 -46.86
C SER A 91 22.96 -14.41 -47.33
N ILE A 92 23.99 -15.15 -47.76
CA ILE A 92 23.87 -16.55 -48.17
C ILE A 92 23.39 -17.42 -47.00
N ARG A 93 23.92 -17.21 -45.79
CA ARG A 93 23.45 -17.91 -44.59
C ARG A 93 22.02 -17.54 -44.20
N GLU A 94 21.62 -16.29 -44.41
CA GLU A 94 20.26 -15.79 -44.18
C GLU A 94 19.28 -16.39 -45.20
N GLU A 95 19.65 -16.45 -46.48
CA GLU A 95 18.88 -17.11 -47.55
C GLU A 95 18.74 -18.63 -47.31
N GLU A 96 19.81 -19.31 -46.89
CA GLU A 96 19.77 -20.72 -46.49
C GLU A 96 18.85 -20.93 -45.28
N TYR A 97 18.88 -20.03 -44.30
CA TYR A 97 18.01 -20.05 -43.13
C TYR A 97 16.54 -19.83 -43.52
N GLU A 98 16.25 -18.86 -44.39
CA GLU A 98 14.90 -18.61 -44.90
C GLU A 98 14.37 -19.82 -45.70
N LYS A 99 15.20 -20.43 -46.55
CA LYS A 99 14.85 -21.66 -47.26
C LYS A 99 14.55 -22.82 -46.31
N MET A 100 15.33 -22.98 -45.24
CA MET A 100 15.04 -23.98 -44.22
C MET A 100 13.73 -23.69 -43.49
N ILE A 101 13.42 -22.43 -43.17
CA ILE A 101 12.15 -22.03 -42.56
C ILE A 101 10.99 -22.34 -43.51
N GLU A 102 11.12 -22.04 -44.80
CA GLU A 102 10.10 -22.34 -45.80
C GLU A 102 9.83 -23.84 -45.91
N GLU A 103 10.88 -24.67 -45.96
CA GLU A 103 10.73 -26.12 -45.99
C GLU A 103 10.05 -26.67 -44.72
N VAL A 104 10.40 -26.12 -43.56
CA VAL A 104 9.73 -26.46 -42.29
C VAL A 104 8.26 -26.00 -42.31
N ALA A 105 7.98 -24.80 -42.81
CA ALA A 105 6.62 -24.28 -42.94
C ALA A 105 5.76 -25.15 -43.88
N ASP A 106 6.28 -25.54 -45.04
CA ASP A 106 5.59 -26.41 -45.99
C ASP A 106 5.33 -27.81 -45.39
N LYS A 107 6.30 -28.38 -44.67
CA LYS A 107 6.13 -29.65 -43.93
C LYS A 107 5.08 -29.54 -42.83
N LEU A 108 5.01 -28.41 -42.13
CA LEU A 108 4.01 -28.15 -41.10
C LEU A 108 2.63 -27.95 -41.71
N LEU A 109 2.52 -27.22 -42.82
CA LEU A 109 1.27 -27.02 -43.56
C LEU A 109 0.71 -28.34 -44.10
N ALA A 110 1.55 -29.22 -44.63
CA ALA A 110 1.16 -30.54 -45.10
C ALA A 110 0.71 -31.47 -43.95
N ARG A 111 1.27 -31.29 -42.74
CA ARG A 111 0.92 -32.09 -41.56
C ARG A 111 -0.22 -31.52 -40.72
N LEU A 112 -0.56 -30.25 -40.91
CA LEU A 112 -1.59 -29.54 -40.16
C LEU A 112 -2.97 -30.27 -40.17
N PRO A 113 -3.45 -30.81 -41.30
CA PRO A 113 -4.73 -31.53 -41.35
C PRO A 113 -4.71 -32.86 -40.57
N ARG A 114 -3.51 -33.40 -40.31
CA ARG A 114 -3.29 -34.73 -39.73
C ARG A 114 -2.69 -34.66 -38.33
N MET A 115 -2.43 -33.47 -37.80
CA MET A 115 -1.89 -33.30 -36.46
C MET A 115 -3.04 -33.42 -35.44
N PRO A 116 -3.01 -34.43 -34.56
CA PRO A 116 -4.02 -34.56 -33.53
C PRO A 116 -3.75 -33.48 -32.48
N PHE A 117 -4.72 -32.61 -32.21
CA PHE A 117 -4.60 -31.62 -31.15
C PHE A 117 -5.39 -32.08 -29.92
N PRO A 118 -4.84 -31.92 -28.71
CA PRO A 118 -5.60 -32.16 -27.49
C PRO A 118 -6.83 -31.24 -27.51
N GLN A 119 -8.00 -31.81 -27.23
CA GLN A 119 -9.22 -31.03 -27.06
C GLN A 119 -8.99 -30.04 -25.90
N THR A 120 -9.24 -28.76 -26.17
CA THR A 120 -9.36 -27.73 -25.14
C THR A 120 -10.70 -27.95 -24.41
N HIS A 121 -10.70 -28.95 -23.54
CA HIS A 121 -11.62 -29.25 -22.42
C HIS A 121 -13.16 -29.09 -22.57
N ASN A 122 -13.81 -30.15 -22.06
CA ASN A 122 -15.19 -30.27 -21.57
C ASN A 122 -16.24 -30.81 -22.55
N THR A 123 -16.49 -32.11 -22.46
CA THR A 123 -17.38 -32.88 -23.34
C THR A 123 -18.87 -32.81 -22.98
N ASN A 124 -19.32 -31.88 -22.11
CA ASN A 124 -20.73 -31.81 -21.71
C ASN A 124 -21.42 -30.46 -21.97
N THR A 125 -20.76 -29.49 -22.61
CA THR A 125 -21.38 -28.21 -22.95
C THR A 125 -21.34 -28.02 -24.46
N THR A 126 -22.50 -28.01 -25.10
CA THR A 126 -22.72 -27.74 -26.54
C THR A 126 -22.43 -26.28 -26.94
N THR A 127 -21.70 -25.54 -26.11
CA THR A 127 -21.23 -24.18 -26.37
C THR A 127 -19.72 -24.20 -26.39
N VAL A 128 -19.16 -23.82 -27.53
CA VAL A 128 -17.73 -23.58 -27.74
C VAL A 128 -17.34 -22.41 -26.86
N ASP A 129 -17.04 -22.66 -25.59
CA ASP A 129 -16.43 -21.66 -24.72
C ASP A 129 -14.92 -21.66 -24.99
N ASP A 130 -14.59 -21.11 -26.16
CA ASP A 130 -13.35 -20.38 -26.36
C ASP A 130 -13.33 -19.24 -25.34
N SER A 131 -13.03 -19.49 -24.06
CA SER A 131 -12.71 -18.39 -23.15
C SER A 131 -11.41 -17.79 -23.70
N PRO A 132 -11.47 -16.69 -24.47
CA PRO A 132 -10.33 -16.23 -25.22
C PRO A 132 -9.34 -15.75 -24.17
N PHE A 133 -8.05 -15.92 -24.45
CA PHE A 133 -7.10 -15.04 -23.81
C PHE A 133 -7.46 -13.63 -24.28
N ASP A 134 -8.26 -12.91 -23.50
CA ASP A 134 -8.72 -11.59 -23.88
C ASP A 134 -7.53 -10.65 -23.73
N LEU A 135 -6.83 -10.47 -24.85
CA LEU A 135 -5.70 -9.58 -24.96
C LEU A 135 -6.10 -8.16 -24.53
N SER A 136 -7.34 -7.76 -24.78
CA SER A 136 -7.82 -6.43 -24.39
C SER A 136 -7.98 -6.31 -22.88
N ALA A 137 -8.58 -7.31 -22.20
CA ALA A 137 -8.67 -7.35 -20.74
C ALA A 137 -7.28 -7.44 -20.07
N THR A 138 -6.34 -8.17 -20.67
CA THR A 138 -4.97 -8.25 -20.12
C THR A 138 -4.18 -6.95 -20.34
N LEU A 139 -4.30 -6.28 -21.48
CA LEU A 139 -3.67 -4.98 -21.72
C LEU A 139 -4.25 -3.88 -20.82
N THR A 140 -5.57 -3.84 -20.63
CA THR A 140 -6.20 -2.91 -19.69
C THR A 140 -5.73 -3.15 -18.26
N ARG A 141 -5.62 -4.42 -17.84
CA ARG A 141 -5.03 -4.78 -16.55
C ARG A 141 -3.56 -4.35 -16.42
N ILE A 142 -2.75 -4.46 -17.48
CA ILE A 142 -1.37 -3.98 -17.45
C ILE A 142 -1.33 -2.46 -17.31
N ALA A 143 -2.19 -1.73 -18.03
CA ALA A 143 -2.26 -0.27 -17.95
C ALA A 143 -2.69 0.21 -16.55
N THR A 144 -3.67 -0.46 -15.93
CA THR A 144 -4.10 -0.13 -14.55
C THR A 144 -2.99 -0.39 -13.55
N LEU A 145 -2.29 -1.53 -13.65
CA LEU A 145 -1.16 -1.84 -12.79
C LEU A 145 0.01 -0.86 -12.96
N GLN A 146 0.28 -0.42 -14.19
CA GLN A 146 1.31 0.59 -14.47
C GLN A 146 0.95 1.96 -13.88
N SER A 147 -0.32 2.37 -14.01
CA SER A 147 -0.83 3.59 -13.38
C SER A 147 -0.68 3.53 -11.87
N GLN A 148 -1.14 2.44 -11.23
CA GLN A 148 -1.00 2.21 -9.79
C GLN A 148 0.47 2.23 -9.34
N LEU A 149 1.36 1.56 -10.07
CA LEU A 149 2.79 1.55 -9.78
C LEU A 149 3.37 2.96 -9.82
N THR A 150 2.98 3.76 -10.82
CA THR A 150 3.46 5.13 -10.98
C THR A 150 3.01 6.02 -9.82
N THR A 151 1.73 5.96 -9.44
CA THR A 151 1.19 6.69 -8.29
C THR A 151 1.88 6.29 -6.99
N ASN A 152 2.07 4.99 -6.76
CA ASN A 152 2.76 4.47 -5.57
C ASN A 152 4.23 4.89 -5.52
N LEU A 153 4.90 4.93 -6.66
CA LEU A 153 6.28 5.40 -6.74
C LEU A 153 6.37 6.89 -6.42
N GLN A 154 5.47 7.70 -6.97
CA GLN A 154 5.41 9.14 -6.67
C GLN A 154 5.09 9.41 -5.19
N SER A 155 4.12 8.71 -4.61
CA SER A 155 3.80 8.85 -3.19
C SER A 155 4.97 8.45 -2.29
N ALA A 156 5.67 7.36 -2.62
CA ALA A 156 6.87 6.95 -1.90
C ALA A 156 7.99 8.01 -1.96
N HIS A 157 8.18 8.68 -3.10
CA HIS A 157 9.14 9.77 -3.21
C HIS A 157 8.77 10.99 -2.35
N LEU A 158 7.49 11.36 -2.31
CA LEU A 158 7.00 12.45 -1.46
C LEU A 158 7.19 12.12 0.02
N LEU A 159 6.80 10.93 0.46
CA LEU A 159 6.98 10.47 1.83
C LEU A 159 8.45 10.44 2.23
N ARG A 160 9.35 9.92 1.37
CA ARG A 160 10.80 9.95 1.62
C ARG A 160 11.33 11.36 1.77
N ARG A 161 10.85 12.31 0.96
CA ARG A 161 11.23 13.74 1.08
C ARG A 161 10.73 14.32 2.40
N GLN A 162 9.51 13.99 2.81
CA GLN A 162 8.93 14.46 4.05
C GLN A 162 9.67 13.90 5.28
N ILE A 163 9.95 12.59 5.31
CA ILE A 163 10.76 11.96 6.35
C ILE A 163 12.13 12.62 6.48
N ARG A 164 12.76 13.00 5.36
CA ARG A 164 14.05 13.73 5.42
C ARG A 164 13.90 15.11 6.05
N ARG A 165 12.83 15.85 5.75
CA ARG A 165 12.55 17.15 6.38
C ARG A 165 12.36 16.99 7.89
N GLU A 166 11.55 16.04 8.30
CA GLU A 166 11.27 15.77 9.73
C GLU A 166 12.52 15.31 10.47
N LYS A 167 13.33 14.42 9.89
CA LYS A 167 14.62 14.02 10.47
C LYS A 167 15.57 15.21 10.67
N LEU A 168 15.57 16.16 9.74
CA LEU A 168 16.38 17.38 9.87
C LEU A 168 15.82 18.34 10.94
N ALA A 169 14.50 18.46 11.07
CA ALA A 169 13.87 19.24 12.14
C ALA A 169 14.21 18.63 13.51
N LEU A 170 13.98 17.32 13.68
CA LEU A 170 14.33 16.58 14.90
C LEU A 170 15.81 16.71 15.28
N LYS A 171 16.71 16.78 14.30
CA LYS A 171 18.14 17.00 14.59
C LYS A 171 18.40 18.40 15.17
N ARG A 172 17.70 19.43 14.70
CA ARG A 172 17.80 20.79 15.24
C ARG A 172 17.24 20.84 16.66
N ASP A 173 16.07 20.25 16.88
CA ASP A 173 15.41 20.26 18.19
C ASP A 173 16.25 19.50 19.22
N ARG A 174 16.80 18.34 18.85
CA ARG A 174 17.76 17.60 19.70
C ARG A 174 19.01 18.42 20.02
N ALA A 175 19.52 19.22 19.07
CA ALA A 175 20.65 20.09 19.34
C ALA A 175 20.28 21.21 20.32
N GLN A 176 19.10 21.83 20.18
CA GLN A 176 18.60 22.84 21.12
C GLN A 176 18.42 22.27 22.53
N LEU A 177 17.79 21.10 22.65
CA LEU A 177 17.63 20.41 23.93
C LEU A 177 18.99 20.13 24.58
N LYS A 178 19.97 19.66 23.81
CA LYS A 178 21.33 19.44 24.31
C LYS A 178 21.95 20.74 24.85
N THR A 179 21.78 21.86 24.16
CA THR A 179 22.26 23.17 24.63
C THR A 179 21.57 23.59 25.94
N LEU A 180 20.26 23.35 26.06
CA LEU A 180 19.52 23.65 27.30
C LEU A 180 19.93 22.72 28.46
N GLU A 181 20.14 21.43 28.20
CA GLU A 181 20.64 20.46 29.18
C GLU A 181 22.02 20.85 29.70
N GLU A 182 22.93 21.25 28.80
CA GLU A 182 24.26 21.73 29.16
C GLU A 182 24.18 23.03 29.97
N GLY A 183 23.30 23.96 29.59
CA GLY A 183 23.01 25.19 30.33
C GLY A 183 22.47 24.94 31.74
N PHE A 184 21.48 24.05 31.87
CA PHE A 184 20.91 23.65 33.16
C PHE A 184 21.97 22.99 34.05
N LYS A 185 22.72 22.02 33.52
CA LYS A 185 23.80 21.34 34.24
C LYS A 185 24.93 22.30 34.63
N GLY A 186 25.24 23.27 33.78
CA GLY A 186 26.19 24.35 34.08
C GLY A 186 25.72 25.22 35.25
N SER A 187 24.46 25.66 35.22
CA SER A 187 23.82 26.44 36.30
C SER A 187 23.78 25.66 37.61
N GLU A 188 23.37 24.40 37.58
CA GLU A 188 23.31 23.53 38.74
C GLU A 188 24.70 23.32 39.39
N ARG A 189 25.73 23.07 38.57
CA ARG A 189 27.12 23.00 39.04
C ARG A 189 27.58 24.30 39.68
N LEU A 190 27.21 25.45 39.11
CA LEU A 190 27.55 26.75 39.64
C LEU A 190 26.84 27.01 40.97
N ARG A 191 25.57 26.59 41.09
CA ARG A 191 24.80 26.64 42.33
C ARG A 191 25.45 25.79 43.41
N ARG A 192 25.81 24.53 43.11
CA ARG A 192 26.52 23.65 44.05
C ARG A 192 27.85 24.25 44.52
N LYS A 193 28.64 24.84 43.61
CA LYS A 193 29.89 25.53 43.99
C LYS A 193 29.65 26.73 44.90
N LYS A 194 28.63 27.55 44.60
CA LYS A 194 28.23 28.66 45.48
C LYS A 194 27.79 28.14 46.84
N GLU A 195 26.96 27.11 46.89
CA GLU A 195 26.50 26.46 48.12
C GLU A 195 27.64 25.86 48.96
N GLN A 196 28.69 25.34 48.33
CA GLN A 196 29.89 24.83 49.01
C GLN A 196 30.74 25.95 49.64
N GLY A 197 30.70 27.16 49.08
CA GLY A 197 31.38 28.34 49.63
C GLY A 197 30.59 29.09 50.70
N LEU A 198 29.33 28.70 50.97
CA LEU A 198 28.51 29.30 52.02
C LEU A 198 28.85 28.72 53.39
N HIS A 199 28.83 29.58 54.41
CA HIS A 199 28.99 29.15 55.79
C HIS A 199 27.84 28.22 56.22
N PRO A 200 28.07 27.20 57.06
CA PRO A 200 27.06 26.22 57.47
C PRO A 200 25.74 26.82 58.00
N LEU A 201 25.77 27.98 58.67
CA LEU A 201 24.57 28.70 59.13
C LEU A 201 23.76 29.35 57.99
N ALA A 202 24.41 29.80 56.92
CA ALA A 202 23.70 30.30 55.73
C ALA A 202 23.11 29.15 54.91
N ARG A 203 23.77 27.98 54.93
CA ARG A 203 23.29 26.76 54.29
C ARG A 203 22.03 26.20 54.97
N SER A 204 21.93 26.30 56.30
CA SER A 204 20.75 25.88 57.07
C SER A 204 19.55 26.83 56.92
N MET A 205 19.77 28.10 56.54
CA MET A 205 18.68 29.05 56.25
C MET A 205 18.07 28.83 54.84
N HIS A 206 18.86 28.35 53.88
CA HIS A 206 18.38 27.98 52.53
C HIS A 206 17.85 26.55 52.47
N ARG A 207 18.32 25.64 53.34
CA ARG A 207 17.65 24.36 53.57
C ARG A 207 16.27 24.69 54.15
N PRO A 208 15.15 24.35 53.49
CA PRO A 208 13.84 24.57 54.08
C PRO A 208 13.84 23.92 55.46
N ARG A 209 13.73 24.74 56.50
CA ARG A 209 13.69 24.32 57.89
C ARG A 209 12.35 23.61 58.09
N GLY A 210 12.30 22.29 57.97
CA GLY A 210 11.05 21.55 58.17
C GLY A 210 11.07 20.06 57.85
N GLU A 211 12.15 19.33 58.06
CA GLU A 211 12.15 17.86 57.96
C GLU A 211 13.00 17.25 59.08
N ASP A 212 12.68 17.64 60.32
CA ASP A 212 13.08 16.91 61.53
C ASP A 212 11.88 16.97 62.48
N ASP A 213 10.75 16.34 62.10
CA ASP A 213 9.66 16.05 63.02
C ASP A 213 9.13 14.63 62.70
N ASP A 214 9.46 13.72 63.61
CA ASP A 214 8.89 12.38 63.66
C ASP A 214 7.41 12.50 64.06
N GLY A 215 6.50 12.58 63.09
CA GLY A 215 5.06 12.67 63.37
C GLY A 215 4.20 12.44 62.13
N ASP A 216 3.40 11.38 62.16
CA ASP A 216 2.38 11.02 61.18
C ASP A 216 1.48 12.20 60.72
N GLY A 217 1.29 12.36 59.40
CA GLY A 217 0.09 12.98 58.81
C GLY A 217 0.29 14.19 57.87
N ASP A 218 -0.17 14.02 56.62
CA ASP A 218 -0.48 15.03 55.59
C ASP A 218 0.67 15.77 54.84
N GLY A 219 1.17 15.10 53.80
CA GLY A 219 2.02 15.66 52.76
C GLY A 219 1.27 16.43 51.65
N ASP A 220 0.69 17.60 51.97
CA ASP A 220 -0.05 18.45 51.00
C ASP A 220 0.51 19.90 50.89
N GLY A 221 1.68 20.19 51.47
CA GLY A 221 2.24 21.55 51.49
C GLY A 221 3.25 21.90 50.39
N VAL A 222 4.01 20.91 49.91
CA VAL A 222 5.18 21.15 49.04
C VAL A 222 4.81 21.13 47.55
N GLU A 223 3.86 20.28 47.16
CA GLU A 223 3.32 20.26 45.79
C GLU A 223 2.52 21.53 45.47
N ALA A 224 1.74 22.05 46.41
CA ALA A 224 0.93 23.25 46.21
C ALA A 224 1.80 24.48 45.88
N ARG A 225 2.94 24.65 46.57
CA ARG A 225 3.86 25.76 46.31
C ARG A 225 4.54 25.67 44.94
N GLN A 226 4.97 24.47 44.55
CA GLN A 226 5.55 24.27 43.21
C GLN A 226 4.50 24.47 42.11
N ARG A 227 3.26 24.01 42.33
CA ARG A 227 2.14 24.23 41.40
C ARG A 227 1.80 25.71 41.26
N GLU A 228 1.76 26.48 42.35
CA GLU A 228 1.49 27.92 42.34
C GLU A 228 2.62 28.72 41.66
N GLU A 229 3.88 28.27 41.79
CA GLU A 229 5.01 28.86 41.08
C GLU A 229 4.95 28.56 39.58
N ILE A 230 4.60 27.34 39.19
CA ILE A 230 4.40 26.93 37.80
C ILE A 230 3.22 27.71 37.17
N GLU A 231 2.11 27.89 37.88
CA GLU A 231 0.97 28.67 37.41
C GLU A 231 1.27 30.16 37.24
N ARG A 232 2.11 30.74 38.12
CA ARG A 232 2.60 32.11 37.98
C ARG A 232 3.46 32.28 36.73
N VAL A 233 4.38 31.35 36.47
CA VAL A 233 5.23 31.37 35.26
C VAL A 233 4.38 31.20 33.99
N ASN A 234 3.36 30.34 34.03
CA ASN A 234 2.46 30.13 32.89
C ASN A 234 1.58 31.35 32.58
N HIS A 235 1.13 32.10 33.60
CA HIS A 235 0.40 33.36 33.41
C HIS A 235 1.26 34.45 32.78
N VAL A 236 2.53 34.57 33.19
CA VAL A 236 3.48 35.55 32.61
C VAL A 236 3.85 35.18 31.17
N ALA A 237 3.91 33.88 30.85
CA ALA A 237 4.21 33.37 29.51
C ALA A 237 2.99 33.30 28.56
N GLY A 238 1.77 33.63 29.04
CA GLY A 238 0.54 33.58 28.26
C GLY A 238 0.03 32.17 27.92
N ILE A 239 0.48 31.15 28.65
CA ILE A 239 0.10 29.75 28.43
C ILE A 239 -1.10 29.44 29.33
N ILE A 240 -2.31 29.50 28.78
CA ILE A 240 -3.54 29.10 29.50
C ILE A 240 -3.62 27.57 29.55
N ILE A 241 -3.31 26.97 30.69
CA ILE A 241 -3.54 25.55 30.95
C ILE A 241 -4.98 25.39 31.47
N ARG A 242 -5.87 24.82 30.65
CA ARG A 242 -7.18 24.36 31.12
C ARG A 242 -7.00 23.06 31.92
N PRO A 243 -7.41 22.99 33.19
CA PRO A 243 -7.38 21.73 33.93
C PRO A 243 -8.40 20.76 33.34
N ALA A 244 -7.91 19.59 32.93
CA ALA A 244 -8.70 18.49 32.42
C ALA A 244 -9.33 17.70 33.57
N ASN A 245 -10.40 18.21 34.19
CA ASN A 245 -11.45 17.35 34.78
C ASN A 245 -12.67 18.19 35.23
N ASN A 246 -13.73 18.22 34.41
CA ASN A 246 -15.09 18.30 34.94
C ASN A 246 -16.11 17.91 33.86
N ASN A 247 -16.49 16.64 33.85
CA ASN A 247 -17.75 16.18 33.29
C ASN A 247 -18.83 16.36 34.37
N ASN A 248 -19.62 17.43 34.33
CA ASN A 248 -21.06 17.31 34.55
C ASN A 248 -21.85 18.56 34.10
N TYR A 249 -22.92 18.27 33.37
CA TYR A 249 -24.00 19.07 32.81
C TYR A 249 -24.45 20.33 33.55
N ASN A 250 -24.66 21.42 32.80
CA ASN A 250 -26.02 21.94 32.57
C ASN A 250 -26.14 22.98 31.43
N ASN A 251 -26.87 22.57 30.38
CA ASN A 251 -28.00 23.25 29.76
C ASN A 251 -28.02 24.80 29.59
N LYS A 252 -27.88 25.21 28.33
CA LYS A 252 -28.85 26.08 27.64
C LYS A 252 -28.94 25.58 26.19
N SER A 253 -30.00 24.85 25.87
CA SER A 253 -31.12 25.30 25.01
C SER A 253 -30.65 25.44 23.55
N VAL A 254 -31.19 24.79 22.52
CA VAL A 254 -32.59 24.51 22.17
C VAL A 254 -32.58 23.44 21.07
N SER A 255 -33.57 22.56 21.11
CA SER A 255 -34.05 21.68 20.06
C SER A 255 -33.92 22.20 18.63
N SER A 256 -33.48 21.34 17.70
CA SER A 256 -33.90 21.44 16.31
C SER A 256 -34.07 20.05 15.69
N THR A 257 -35.31 19.59 15.77
CA THR A 257 -35.96 18.98 14.60
C THR A 257 -35.71 19.86 13.38
N SER A 258 -35.40 19.21 12.26
CA SER A 258 -35.40 19.76 10.89
C SER A 258 -36.48 20.83 10.69
N PRO A 259 -36.14 21.97 10.04
CA PRO A 259 -36.13 21.97 8.57
C PRO A 259 -35.01 22.80 7.92
N THR A 260 -34.67 22.40 6.69
CA THR A 260 -34.09 23.19 5.58
C THR A 260 -33.67 24.64 5.84
N PRO A 261 -32.41 25.03 5.58
CA PRO A 261 -32.07 26.42 5.34
C PRO A 261 -32.20 26.73 3.84
N THR A 262 -33.37 27.24 3.47
CA THR A 262 -33.51 28.17 2.34
C THR A 262 -32.74 29.43 2.73
N LEU A 263 -31.57 29.66 2.13
CA LEU A 263 -30.91 30.96 2.15
C LEU A 263 -31.23 31.67 0.83
N SER A 264 -32.38 32.36 0.83
CA SER A 264 -32.63 33.48 -0.06
C SER A 264 -31.72 34.63 0.36
N LEU A 265 -30.54 34.70 -0.24
CA LEU A 265 -29.81 35.97 -0.31
C LEU A 265 -30.26 36.62 -1.62
N ASP A 266 -31.03 37.69 -1.48
CA ASP A 266 -31.51 38.50 -2.58
C ASP A 266 -30.37 38.86 -3.53
N SER A 267 -30.56 38.45 -4.77
CA SER A 267 -29.81 38.91 -5.93
C SER A 267 -30.12 40.38 -6.13
N GLU A 268 -29.17 41.27 -5.85
CA GLU A 268 -29.12 42.49 -6.65
C GLU A 268 -27.77 43.22 -6.75
N ASN A 269 -26.65 42.69 -6.23
CA ASN A 269 -25.33 43.32 -6.48
C ASN A 269 -24.10 42.43 -6.17
N SER A 270 -24.17 41.12 -6.45
CA SER A 270 -22.97 40.26 -6.29
C SER A 270 -22.11 40.32 -7.55
N ASP A 271 -20.93 40.95 -7.42
CA ASP A 271 -19.92 41.05 -8.45
C ASP A 271 -19.73 39.71 -9.21
N PRO A 272 -19.61 39.73 -10.55
CA PRO A 272 -19.45 38.51 -11.34
C PRO A 272 -18.23 37.69 -10.90
N GLU A 273 -17.21 38.36 -10.37
CA GLU A 273 -16.00 37.76 -9.82
C GLU A 273 -16.25 37.00 -8.51
N MET A 274 -17.13 37.51 -7.64
CA MET A 274 -17.51 36.85 -6.39
C MET A 274 -18.31 35.56 -6.65
N ASN A 275 -19.19 35.59 -7.65
CA ASN A 275 -19.96 34.40 -8.05
C ASN A 275 -19.05 33.33 -8.68
N SER A 276 -18.04 33.74 -9.43
CA SER A 276 -16.99 32.83 -9.93
C SER A 276 -16.22 32.19 -8.78
N LEU A 277 -15.81 32.98 -7.77
CA LEU A 277 -15.10 32.49 -6.59
C LEU A 277 -15.97 31.51 -5.77
N LEU A 278 -17.25 31.83 -5.57
CA LEU A 278 -18.19 30.95 -4.88
C LEU A 278 -18.43 29.65 -5.66
N GLY A 279 -18.50 29.71 -6.99
CA GLY A 279 -18.56 28.53 -7.85
C GLY A 279 -17.30 27.67 -7.75
N GLN A 280 -16.13 28.31 -7.75
CA GLN A 280 -14.84 27.64 -7.60
C GLN A 280 -14.71 26.98 -6.21
N LEU A 281 -15.17 27.65 -5.17
CA LEU A 281 -15.17 27.11 -3.81
C LEU A 281 -16.15 25.95 -3.67
N ARG A 282 -17.35 26.05 -4.25
CA ARG A 282 -18.32 24.95 -4.28
C ARG A 282 -17.79 23.74 -5.04
N SER A 283 -17.21 23.94 -6.23
CA SER A 283 -16.60 22.83 -7.00
C SER A 283 -15.41 22.20 -6.27
N HIS A 284 -14.59 23.00 -5.59
CA HIS A 284 -13.48 22.50 -4.79
C HIS A 284 -13.96 21.69 -3.57
N LEU A 285 -14.98 22.18 -2.86
CA LEU A 285 -15.59 21.45 -1.75
C LEU A 285 -16.25 20.16 -2.22
N LEU A 286 -16.95 20.16 -3.36
CA LEU A 286 -17.51 18.94 -3.95
C LEU A 286 -16.41 17.93 -4.30
N SER A 287 -15.28 18.40 -4.83
CA SER A 287 -14.13 17.55 -5.15
C SER A 287 -13.50 16.97 -3.88
N MET A 288 -13.32 17.77 -2.83
CA MET A 288 -12.86 17.30 -1.52
C MET A 288 -13.84 16.30 -0.90
N GLN A 289 -15.14 16.53 -1.01
CA GLN A 289 -16.18 15.63 -0.53
C GLN A 289 -16.16 14.29 -1.28
N ASN A 290 -16.01 14.32 -2.61
CA ASN A 290 -15.95 13.10 -3.40
C ASN A 290 -14.65 12.31 -3.13
N ASN A 291 -13.52 13.00 -2.91
CA ASN A 291 -12.26 12.35 -2.52
C ASN A 291 -12.37 11.70 -1.13
N THR A 292 -13.06 12.35 -0.18
CA THR A 292 -13.27 11.82 1.18
C THR A 292 -14.38 10.77 1.26
N ALA A 293 -15.28 10.68 0.25
CA ALA A 293 -16.31 9.65 0.17
C ALA A 293 -15.73 8.23 0.15
N THR A 294 -14.55 8.04 -0.47
CA THR A 294 -13.85 6.74 -0.48
C THR A 294 -13.36 6.30 0.91
N MET A 295 -13.24 7.24 1.85
CA MET A 295 -12.83 6.98 3.24
C MET A 295 -13.99 6.77 4.20
N GLN A 296 -15.23 7.07 3.80
CA GLN A 296 -16.41 6.84 4.64
C GLN A 296 -16.56 5.38 5.12
N PRO A 297 -16.32 4.35 4.29
CA PRO A 297 -16.36 2.96 4.76
C PRO A 297 -15.30 2.63 5.80
N VAL A 298 -14.13 3.29 5.74
CA VAL A 298 -13.04 3.11 6.72
C VAL A 298 -13.41 3.73 8.05
N LEU A 299 -13.99 4.94 8.03
CA LEU A 299 -14.48 5.60 9.23
C LEU A 299 -15.61 4.79 9.88
N ALA A 300 -16.56 4.29 9.09
CA ALA A 300 -17.63 3.42 9.58
C ALA A 300 -17.09 2.11 10.20
N ALA A 301 -16.09 1.48 9.59
CA ALA A 301 -15.45 0.30 10.16
C ALA A 301 -14.66 0.59 11.44
N MET A 302 -14.07 1.78 11.56
CA MET A 302 -13.42 2.23 12.79
C MET A 302 -14.45 2.45 13.90
N ASP A 303 -15.58 3.08 13.60
CA ASP A 303 -16.68 3.27 14.56
C ASP A 303 -17.32 1.93 14.97
N GLU A 304 -17.42 0.98 14.05
CA GLU A 304 -17.84 -0.39 14.38
C GLU A 304 -16.83 -1.07 15.31
N ALA A 305 -15.54 -0.95 15.04
CA ALA A 305 -14.49 -1.51 15.88
C ALA A 305 -14.46 -0.88 17.28
N THR A 306 -14.64 0.44 17.40
CA THR A 306 -14.71 1.13 18.70
C THR A 306 -15.94 0.69 19.48
N THR A 307 -17.11 0.61 18.85
CA THR A 307 -18.32 0.12 19.52
C THR A 307 -18.22 -1.35 19.93
N VAL A 308 -17.51 -2.20 19.18
CA VAL A 308 -17.22 -3.59 19.58
C VAL A 308 -16.27 -3.64 20.77
N LEU A 309 -15.23 -2.81 20.77
CA LEU A 309 -14.29 -2.69 21.90
C LEU A 309 -14.98 -2.17 23.16
N ASP A 310 -15.84 -1.17 23.05
CA ASP A 310 -16.62 -0.65 24.18
C ASP A 310 -17.58 -1.70 24.73
N LYS A 311 -18.23 -2.48 23.86
CA LYS A 311 -19.06 -3.63 24.28
C LYS A 311 -18.24 -4.72 24.97
N PHE A 312 -17.01 -4.98 24.50
CA PHE A 312 -16.12 -5.94 25.14
C PHE A 312 -15.61 -5.45 26.50
N ALA A 313 -15.23 -4.17 26.60
CA ALA A 313 -14.80 -3.54 27.83
C ALA A 313 -15.94 -3.49 28.87
N ALA A 314 -17.17 -3.21 28.43
CA ALA A 314 -18.35 -3.27 29.30
C ALA A 314 -18.76 -4.71 29.67
N GLY A 315 -18.51 -5.70 28.80
CA GLY A 315 -18.85 -7.11 29.01
C GLY A 315 -17.86 -7.89 29.90
N GLN A 316 -16.63 -7.40 30.09
CA GLN A 316 -15.66 -8.04 30.99
C GLN A 316 -16.01 -7.95 32.48
N GLY A 317 -17.06 -7.22 32.86
CA GLY A 317 -17.55 -7.18 34.24
C GLY A 317 -18.34 -8.41 34.70
N TRP A 318 -18.69 -9.36 33.82
CA TRP A 318 -19.64 -10.45 34.14
C TRP A 318 -19.03 -11.87 34.19
N CYS A 319 -17.74 -12.04 33.88
CA CYS A 319 -17.08 -13.37 33.90
C CYS A 319 -16.08 -13.55 35.06
N GLN A 320 -16.17 -12.77 36.15
CA GLN A 320 -15.32 -12.94 37.33
C GLN A 320 -16.03 -13.53 38.57
N THR A 321 -17.34 -13.79 38.54
CA THR A 321 -18.08 -14.26 39.73
C THR A 321 -18.40 -15.76 39.75
N GLU A 322 -17.95 -16.58 38.80
CA GLU A 322 -18.37 -17.99 38.73
C GLU A 322 -17.25 -19.05 38.73
N CYS A 323 -16.02 -18.68 39.12
CA CYS A 323 -14.90 -19.63 39.30
C CYS A 323 -14.52 -19.92 40.77
N THR A 324 -15.23 -19.39 41.76
CA THR A 324 -14.94 -19.63 43.20
C THR A 324 -16.08 -20.35 43.94
N ARG A 325 -16.67 -21.37 43.32
CA ARG A 325 -17.62 -22.27 44.01
C ARG A 325 -17.42 -23.75 43.66
N LYS A 326 -16.16 -24.21 43.66
CA LYS A 326 -15.79 -25.63 43.72
C LYS A 326 -14.42 -25.76 44.40
N ASN A 327 -14.36 -25.48 45.71
CA ASN A 327 -13.32 -25.96 46.62
C ASN A 327 -13.72 -25.60 48.06
N THR A 328 -14.74 -26.28 48.57
CA THR A 328 -14.99 -26.57 49.99
C THR A 328 -15.80 -27.84 50.04
#